data_AF-A0A817EY65-F1
#
_entry.id   AF-A0A817EY65-F1
#
_cell.length_a   1.000
_cell.length_b   1.000
_cell.length_c   1.000
_cell.angle_alpha   90.00
_cell.angle_beta   90.00
_cell.angle_gamma   90.00
#
_symmetry.space_group_name_H-M   'P 1'
#
loop_
_entity.id
_entity.type
_entity.pdbx_description
1 polymer ?
#
loop_
_entity_poly.entity_id
_entity_poly.type
_entity_poly.pdbx_seq_one_letter_code
_entity_poly.pdbx_strand_id
1 'polypeptide(L)'
;MKSTVGSYKVTGLHNGATYFFTVVTIPETGPAQKTPQIMVTLPQRTGPQPRQLGLLINDNDPDSVILGEYYRRRRNIPLENIVHLNISKVIQLSRAEFQPLKVQVDSMLSETVQALAIAWTMPSRVECNSITSALALGFMEGPCNTGTCAWATSSPYYASNSTQPFSDLRMRPAMMLAALNIEQAKQLVDRGIASDGTQPRGSAYIMNTSDGIRSLRARVFPSGNLGTNLSSYVDVQIKNADWIAETTDALFYFQGLLAVSNIDKNTYPPGAVADHLTSYGGMLTDSYQMSALQFIAGGTTGTFGTVSEPCAYAEKFPNPTIMISRYTKGETLIEAYWKSVLQTFQGVFVGEPLANPWKQIVSFH
;
A
#
# COMPACT_ATOMS: atom_id res chain seq x y z
N MET A 1 47.34 23.03 -8.53
CA MET A 1 46.99 21.79 -9.24
C MET A 1 45.49 21.80 -9.51
N LYS A 2 45.07 21.62 -10.76
CA LYS A 2 43.63 21.50 -11.09
C LYS A 2 43.16 20.12 -10.61
N SER A 3 42.23 20.07 -9.66
CA SER A 3 41.54 18.82 -9.32
C SER A 3 40.51 18.53 -10.41
N THR A 4 40.83 17.62 -11.33
CA THR A 4 39.86 17.11 -12.31
C THR A 4 38.97 16.10 -11.60
N VAL A 5 37.68 16.39 -11.46
CA VAL A 5 36.71 15.40 -10.96
C VAL A 5 36.34 14.48 -12.13
N GLY A 6 36.78 13.23 -12.09
CA GLY A 6 36.36 12.20 -13.04
C GLY A 6 35.07 11.54 -12.58
N SER A 7 34.05 11.48 -13.45
CA SER A 7 32.83 10.71 -13.21
C SER A 7 32.87 9.40 -13.99
N TYR A 8 32.67 8.27 -13.31
CA TYR A 8 32.61 6.94 -13.94
C TYR A 8 31.20 6.36 -13.81
N LYS A 9 30.65 5.85 -14.93
CA LYS A 9 29.36 5.15 -14.94
C LYS A 9 29.60 3.66 -15.01
N VAL A 10 29.14 2.93 -14.00
CA VAL A 10 29.17 1.46 -13.97
C VAL A 10 27.79 0.95 -14.37
N THR A 11 27.74 0.04 -15.35
CA THR A 11 26.49 -0.57 -15.84
C THR A 11 26.47 -2.06 -15.51
N GLY A 12 25.28 -2.66 -15.43
CA GLY A 12 25.14 -4.12 -15.21
C GLY A 12 25.17 -4.55 -13.73
N LEU A 13 24.93 -3.62 -12.79
CA LEU A 13 24.79 -3.97 -11.39
C LEU A 13 23.40 -4.59 -11.12
N HIS A 14 23.34 -5.51 -10.16
CA HIS A 14 22.15 -6.25 -9.74
C HIS A 14 21.82 -5.90 -8.29
N ASN A 15 20.53 -5.78 -7.98
CA ASN A 15 20.07 -5.48 -6.63
C ASN A 15 20.43 -6.61 -5.67
N GLY A 16 20.70 -6.27 -4.41
CA GLY A 16 20.99 -7.27 -3.40
C GLY A 16 22.40 -7.84 -3.40
N ALA A 17 23.27 -7.34 -4.27
CA ALA A 17 24.69 -7.66 -4.29
C ALA A 17 25.50 -6.52 -3.64
N THR A 18 26.57 -6.90 -2.94
CA THR A 18 27.60 -5.96 -2.46
C THR A 18 28.70 -5.86 -3.51
N TYR A 19 29.01 -4.63 -3.91
CA TYR A 19 30.06 -4.34 -4.87
C TYR A 19 31.24 -3.66 -4.16
N PHE A 20 32.44 -4.11 -4.50
CA PHE A 20 33.69 -3.53 -4.04
C PHE A 20 34.31 -2.73 -5.17
N PHE A 21 34.49 -1.43 -4.96
CA PHE A 21 35.19 -0.57 -5.89
C PHE A 21 36.52 -0.15 -5.30
N THR A 22 37.60 -0.32 -6.06
CA THR A 22 38.95 0.05 -5.66
C THR A 22 39.40 1.23 -6.52
N VAL A 23 39.64 2.39 -5.89
CA VAL A 23 40.11 3.59 -6.60
C VAL A 23 41.63 3.69 -6.49
N VAL A 24 42.36 3.06 -7.41
CA VAL A 24 43.83 3.04 -7.37
C VAL A 24 44.42 4.37 -7.82
N THR A 25 45.17 5.03 -6.94
CA THR A 25 46.08 6.13 -7.33
C THR A 25 47.41 5.55 -7.75
N ILE A 26 47.78 5.70 -9.03
CA ILE A 26 49.09 5.31 -9.55
C ILE A 26 49.96 6.58 -9.58
N PRO A 27 50.93 6.75 -8.65
CA PRO A 27 51.85 7.88 -8.71
C PRO A 27 52.84 7.71 -9.87
N GLU A 28 53.22 8.80 -10.53
CA GLU A 28 54.26 8.78 -11.59
C GLU A 28 55.65 8.40 -11.04
N THR A 29 55.89 8.64 -9.74
CA THR A 29 57.10 8.19 -9.02
C THR A 29 56.78 7.86 -7.56
N GLY A 30 57.36 6.76 -7.04
CA GLY A 30 57.21 6.32 -5.64
C GLY A 30 56.28 5.09 -5.44
N PRO A 31 56.30 4.47 -4.25
CA PRO A 31 55.46 3.30 -3.97
C PRO A 31 53.97 3.68 -3.90
N ALA A 32 53.11 2.83 -4.46
CA ALA A 32 51.67 3.01 -4.42
C ALA A 32 51.17 3.07 -2.96
N GLN A 33 50.38 4.10 -2.64
CA GLN A 33 49.79 4.27 -1.31
C GLN A 33 48.57 3.36 -1.13
N LYS A 34 48.26 3.00 0.12
CA LYS A 34 47.07 2.18 0.47
C LYS A 34 45.81 2.80 -0.12
N THR A 35 45.15 2.02 -0.96
CA THR A 35 43.94 2.43 -1.68
C THR A 35 42.72 2.39 -0.76
N PRO A 36 41.89 3.44 -0.69
CA PRO A 36 40.58 3.34 -0.07
C PRO A 36 39.70 2.38 -0.88
N GLN A 37 39.10 1.41 -0.20
CA GLN A 37 38.05 0.58 -0.76
C GLN A 37 36.72 1.27 -0.49
N ILE A 38 35.91 1.47 -1.54
CA ILE A 38 34.54 1.96 -1.39
C ILE A 38 33.63 0.75 -1.45
N MET A 39 32.88 0.53 -0.37
CA MET A 39 31.86 -0.52 -0.34
C MET A 39 30.51 0.08 -0.70
N VAL A 40 29.88 -0.45 -1.76
CA VAL A 40 28.53 -0.08 -2.15
C VAL A 40 27.64 -1.30 -2.03
N THR A 41 26.69 -1.23 -1.11
CA THR A 41 25.64 -2.24 -1.02
C THR A 41 24.41 -1.70 -1.71
N LEU A 42 24.02 -2.34 -2.82
CA LEU A 42 22.75 -2.01 -3.46
C LEU A 42 21.61 -2.63 -2.64
N PRO A 43 20.61 -1.83 -2.24
CA PRO A 43 19.48 -2.35 -1.50
C PRO A 43 18.80 -3.46 -2.30
N GLN A 44 18.28 -4.47 -1.59
CA GLN A 44 17.39 -5.46 -2.21
C GLN A 44 16.20 -4.70 -2.80
N ARG A 45 15.74 -5.11 -3.99
CA ARG A 45 14.62 -4.44 -4.64
C ARG A 45 13.38 -4.59 -3.76
N THR A 46 12.89 -3.50 -3.20
CA THR A 46 11.62 -3.52 -2.47
C THR A 46 10.54 -2.87 -3.33
N GLY A 47 9.75 -3.72 -3.99
CA GLY A 47 8.47 -3.32 -4.57
C GLY A 47 8.44 -2.67 -5.95
N PRO A 48 7.20 -2.46 -6.45
CA PRO A 48 6.95 -1.76 -7.69
C PRO A 48 7.52 -0.34 -7.63
N GLN A 49 8.22 0.04 -8.70
CA GLN A 49 8.71 1.41 -8.92
C GLN A 49 7.70 2.20 -9.76
N PRO A 50 7.81 3.54 -9.90
CA PRO A 50 6.93 4.31 -10.78
C PRO A 50 6.79 3.73 -12.20
N ARG A 51 7.88 3.21 -12.77
CA ARG A 51 7.89 2.56 -14.10
C ARG A 51 7.14 1.22 -14.17
N GLN A 52 6.71 0.67 -13.05
CA GLN A 52 5.97 -0.60 -12.94
C GLN A 52 4.56 -0.40 -12.37
N LEU A 53 4.16 0.84 -12.14
CA LEU A 53 2.83 1.17 -11.66
C LEU A 53 1.99 1.62 -12.85
N GLY A 54 0.89 0.91 -13.11
CA GLY A 54 -0.16 1.36 -14.01
C GLY A 54 -1.04 2.38 -13.31
N LEU A 55 -1.40 3.47 -13.98
CA LEU A 55 -2.28 4.50 -13.44
C LEU A 55 -3.58 4.51 -14.23
N LEU A 56 -4.69 4.21 -13.56
CA LEU A 56 -6.02 4.22 -14.16
C LEU A 56 -6.69 5.57 -13.88
N ILE A 57 -7.20 6.22 -14.93
CA ILE A 57 -7.90 7.51 -14.88
C ILE A 57 -9.29 7.33 -15.48
N ASN A 58 -10.32 7.82 -14.80
CA ASN A 58 -11.69 7.86 -15.31
C ASN A 58 -11.97 9.22 -15.97
N ASP A 59 -12.05 9.28 -17.29
CA ASP A 59 -12.26 10.53 -18.04
C ASP A 59 -13.66 11.13 -17.84
N ASN A 60 -14.63 10.32 -17.39
CA ASN A 60 -15.96 10.79 -17.03
C ASN A 60 -16.02 11.43 -15.63
N ASP A 61 -14.93 11.44 -14.86
CA ASP A 61 -14.85 12.07 -13.55
C ASP A 61 -13.75 13.15 -13.53
N PRO A 62 -14.12 14.45 -13.53
CA PRO A 62 -13.14 15.53 -13.52
C PRO A 62 -12.13 15.46 -12.37
N ASP A 63 -12.56 15.02 -11.19
CA ASP A 63 -11.66 14.82 -10.05
C ASP A 63 -10.63 13.71 -10.33
N SER A 64 -11.04 12.67 -11.07
CA SER A 64 -10.15 11.59 -11.45
C SER A 64 -9.07 12.05 -12.43
N VAL A 65 -9.45 12.85 -13.43
CA VAL A 65 -8.50 13.45 -14.38
C VAL A 65 -7.50 14.35 -13.66
N ILE A 66 -7.98 15.22 -12.76
CA ILE A 66 -7.12 16.10 -11.96
C ILE A 66 -6.15 15.30 -11.09
N LEU A 67 -6.65 14.29 -10.37
CA LEU A 67 -5.85 13.48 -9.48
C LEU A 67 -4.85 12.60 -10.23
N GLY A 68 -5.26 12.01 -11.35
CA GLY A 68 -4.40 11.20 -12.21
C GLY A 68 -3.21 11.99 -12.74
N GLU A 69 -3.47 13.18 -13.31
CA GLU A 69 -2.39 14.06 -13.76
C GLU A 69 -1.49 14.54 -12.61
N TYR A 70 -2.07 14.84 -11.45
CA TYR A 70 -1.32 15.21 -10.26
C TYR A 70 -0.37 14.08 -9.85
N TYR A 71 -0.90 12.88 -9.64
CA TYR A 71 -0.14 11.72 -9.18
C TYR A 71 0.94 11.30 -10.18
N ARG A 72 0.61 11.29 -11.48
CA ARG A 72 1.56 11.02 -12.57
C ARG A 72 2.79 11.92 -12.46
N ARG A 73 2.59 13.23 -12.33
CA ARG A 73 3.68 14.21 -12.25
C ARG A 73 4.48 14.06 -10.96
N ARG A 74 3.81 13.87 -9.83
CA ARG A 74 4.45 13.78 -8.51
C ARG A 74 5.29 12.50 -8.35
N ARG A 75 4.84 11.37 -8.90
CA ARG A 75 5.56 10.08 -8.86
C ARG A 75 6.41 9.79 -10.11
N ASN A 76 6.38 10.64 -11.13
CA ASN A 76 7.03 10.41 -12.43
C ASN A 76 6.59 9.08 -13.06
N ILE A 77 5.27 8.83 -13.10
CA ILE A 77 4.71 7.65 -13.75
C ILE A 77 4.83 7.85 -15.27
N PRO A 78 5.42 6.89 -16.01
CA PRO A 78 5.56 6.99 -17.46
C PRO A 78 4.20 7.06 -18.16
N LEU A 79 4.12 7.80 -19.27
CA LEU A 79 2.87 7.97 -20.02
C LEU A 79 2.35 6.65 -20.57
N GLU A 80 3.24 5.74 -20.95
CA GLU A 80 2.91 4.40 -21.43
C GLU A 80 2.23 3.50 -20.37
N ASN A 81 2.29 3.88 -19.08
CA ASN A 81 1.66 3.16 -18.00
C ASN A 81 0.27 3.73 -17.63
N ILE A 82 -0.22 4.74 -18.36
CA ILE A 82 -1.49 5.39 -18.06
C ILE A 82 -2.58 4.79 -18.92
N VAL A 83 -3.70 4.45 -18.28
CA VAL A 83 -4.89 3.92 -18.94
C VAL A 83 -6.05 4.84 -18.64
N HIS A 84 -6.53 5.50 -19.69
CA HIS A 84 -7.74 6.30 -19.68
C HIS A 84 -8.96 5.41 -19.93
N LEU A 85 -9.98 5.55 -19.07
CA LEU A 85 -11.19 4.74 -19.05
C LEU A 85 -12.42 5.65 -19.04
N ASN A 86 -13.48 5.23 -19.70
CA ASN A 86 -14.78 5.92 -19.67
C ASN A 86 -15.73 5.12 -18.77
N ILE A 87 -15.73 5.41 -17.46
CA ILE A 87 -16.50 4.67 -16.46
C ILE A 87 -17.66 5.54 -15.96
N SER A 88 -18.85 4.98 -15.88
CA SER A 88 -19.98 5.65 -15.22
C SER A 88 -19.65 5.98 -13.77
N LYS A 89 -19.95 7.22 -13.34
CA LYS A 89 -19.79 7.67 -11.96
C LYS A 89 -20.95 7.15 -11.10
N VAL A 90 -20.90 5.85 -10.78
CA VAL A 90 -21.89 5.13 -9.96
C VAL A 90 -21.23 4.48 -8.76
N ILE A 91 -21.99 4.26 -7.69
CA ILE A 91 -21.47 3.69 -6.43
C ILE A 91 -20.97 2.23 -6.58
N GLN A 92 -21.47 1.52 -7.58
CA GLN A 92 -21.22 0.10 -7.83
C GLN A 92 -21.45 -0.20 -9.31
N LEU A 93 -20.53 -0.95 -9.92
CA LEU A 93 -20.69 -1.53 -11.27
C LEU A 93 -21.34 -2.91 -11.18
N SER A 94 -22.10 -3.29 -12.20
CA SER A 94 -22.44 -4.69 -12.48
C SER A 94 -21.24 -5.44 -13.07
N ARG A 95 -21.26 -6.78 -13.02
CA ARG A 95 -20.29 -7.61 -13.76
C ARG A 95 -20.23 -7.30 -15.25
N ALA A 96 -21.39 -7.06 -15.86
CA ALA A 96 -21.50 -6.76 -17.29
C ALA A 96 -20.83 -5.44 -17.67
N GLU A 97 -20.91 -4.43 -16.80
CA GLU A 97 -20.21 -3.15 -16.99
C GLU A 97 -18.70 -3.27 -16.69
N PHE A 98 -18.32 -4.12 -15.74
CA PHE A 98 -16.91 -4.29 -15.35
C PHE A 98 -16.09 -5.12 -16.34
N GLN A 99 -16.67 -6.16 -16.94
CA GLN A 99 -15.91 -7.11 -17.77
C GLN A 99 -15.19 -6.43 -18.95
N PRO A 100 -15.82 -5.52 -19.74
CA PRO A 100 -15.12 -4.80 -20.81
C PRO A 100 -13.99 -3.92 -20.29
N LEU A 101 -14.19 -3.28 -19.13
CA LEU A 101 -13.17 -2.44 -18.49
C LEU A 101 -11.94 -3.24 -18.09
N LYS A 102 -12.13 -4.45 -17.53
CA LYS A 102 -11.01 -5.34 -17.17
C LYS A 102 -10.20 -5.73 -18.41
N VAL A 103 -10.87 -6.10 -19.51
CA VAL A 103 -10.22 -6.45 -20.78
C VAL A 103 -9.42 -5.26 -21.33
N GLN A 104 -10.01 -4.06 -21.30
CA GLN A 104 -9.32 -2.84 -21.74
C GLN A 104 -8.04 -2.60 -20.92
N VAL A 105 -8.14 -2.59 -19.59
CA VAL A 105 -6.99 -2.39 -18.69
C VAL A 105 -5.89 -3.41 -18.94
N ASP A 106 -6.23 -4.69 -19.02
CA ASP A 106 -5.26 -5.77 -19.24
C ASP A 106 -4.56 -5.66 -20.60
N SER A 107 -5.28 -5.24 -21.64
CA SER A 107 -4.75 -5.11 -23.01
C SER A 107 -3.83 -3.90 -23.20
N MET A 108 -4.05 -2.81 -22.44
CA MET A 108 -3.29 -1.58 -22.57
C MET A 108 -2.01 -1.56 -21.73
N LEU A 109 -1.92 -2.40 -20.69
CA LEU A 109 -0.76 -2.44 -19.80
C LEU A 109 0.23 -3.51 -20.23
N SER A 110 1.50 -3.12 -20.37
CA SER A 110 2.58 -4.05 -20.66
C SER A 110 2.84 -5.05 -19.51
N GLU A 111 3.60 -6.10 -19.80
CA GLU A 111 3.98 -7.09 -18.78
C GLU A 111 4.97 -6.53 -17.72
N THR A 112 5.56 -5.36 -17.95
CA THR A 112 6.45 -4.73 -16.95
C THR A 112 5.68 -4.10 -15.80
N VAL A 113 4.38 -3.81 -16.00
CA VAL A 113 3.49 -3.24 -14.99
C VAL A 113 3.09 -4.31 -13.98
N GLN A 114 3.44 -4.07 -12.71
CA GLN A 114 3.27 -5.01 -11.61
C GLN A 114 2.10 -4.65 -10.68
N ALA A 115 1.67 -3.40 -10.67
CA ALA A 115 0.64 -2.91 -9.74
C ALA A 115 -0.21 -1.82 -10.39
N LEU A 116 -1.38 -1.53 -9.81
CA LEU A 116 -2.32 -0.52 -10.29
C LEU A 116 -2.61 0.53 -9.23
N ALA A 117 -2.51 1.80 -9.62
CA ALA A 117 -3.08 2.94 -8.92
C ALA A 117 -4.38 3.34 -9.60
N ILE A 118 -5.45 3.48 -8.81
CA ILE A 118 -6.78 3.85 -9.28
C ILE A 118 -7.05 5.29 -8.86
N ALA A 119 -7.09 6.23 -9.80
CA ALA A 119 -7.19 7.65 -9.50
C ALA A 119 -8.64 8.16 -9.40
N TRP A 120 -9.56 7.40 -8.82
CA TRP A 120 -10.93 7.85 -8.54
C TRP A 120 -11.41 7.28 -7.20
N THR A 121 -12.44 7.90 -6.63
CA THR A 121 -13.09 7.42 -5.39
C THR A 121 -14.29 6.50 -5.69
N MET A 122 -14.97 6.70 -6.82
CA MET A 122 -16.19 5.97 -7.18
C MET A 122 -16.19 5.63 -8.69
N PRO A 123 -16.51 4.39 -9.10
CA PRO A 123 -16.95 3.24 -8.28
C PRO A 123 -15.83 2.61 -7.44
N SER A 124 -16.18 2.14 -6.24
CA SER A 124 -15.30 1.30 -5.40
C SER A 124 -15.68 -0.20 -5.44
N ARG A 125 -16.75 -0.55 -6.15
CA ARG A 125 -17.38 -1.88 -6.14
C ARG A 125 -17.72 -2.40 -7.53
N VAL A 126 -17.64 -3.72 -7.64
CA VAL A 126 -18.23 -4.53 -8.72
C VAL A 126 -19.13 -5.55 -8.03
N GLU A 127 -20.43 -5.29 -8.01
CA GLU A 127 -21.37 -6.01 -7.15
C GLU A 127 -20.84 -6.08 -5.70
N CYS A 128 -20.74 -7.29 -5.15
CA CYS A 128 -20.15 -7.64 -3.86
C CYS A 128 -18.61 -7.55 -3.76
N ASN A 129 -17.89 -7.47 -4.90
CA ASN A 129 -16.43 -7.44 -4.95
C ASN A 129 -15.94 -5.99 -4.85
N SER A 130 -14.79 -5.78 -4.23
CA SER A 130 -14.11 -4.49 -4.34
C SER A 130 -13.54 -4.33 -5.74
N ILE A 131 -13.53 -3.10 -6.26
CA ILE A 131 -12.93 -2.82 -7.57
C ILE A 131 -11.43 -3.12 -7.60
N THR A 132 -10.73 -2.93 -6.47
CA THR A 132 -9.31 -3.28 -6.33
C THR A 132 -9.08 -4.78 -6.47
N SER A 133 -9.94 -5.61 -5.88
CA SER A 133 -9.81 -7.06 -6.01
C SER A 133 -10.20 -7.55 -7.38
N ALA A 134 -11.30 -7.03 -7.93
CA ALA A 134 -11.77 -7.37 -9.27
C ALA A 134 -10.74 -7.02 -10.36
N LEU A 135 -10.05 -5.87 -10.23
CA LEU A 135 -8.96 -5.49 -11.16
C LEU A 135 -7.70 -6.35 -11.01
N ALA A 136 -7.36 -6.76 -9.78
CA ALA A 136 -6.14 -7.52 -9.53
C ALA A 136 -6.27 -9.00 -9.91
N LEU A 137 -7.42 -9.62 -9.62
CA LEU A 137 -7.64 -11.07 -9.68
C LEU A 137 -8.82 -11.49 -10.57
N GLY A 138 -9.57 -10.54 -11.11
CA GLY A 138 -10.86 -10.81 -11.75
C GLY A 138 -12.01 -10.83 -10.74
N PHE A 139 -13.25 -10.78 -11.23
CA PHE A 139 -14.43 -10.91 -10.38
C PHE A 139 -14.49 -12.30 -9.76
N MET A 140 -14.62 -12.37 -8.43
CA MET A 140 -14.77 -13.63 -7.71
C MET A 140 -16.21 -13.78 -7.22
N GLU A 141 -16.91 -14.82 -7.67
CA GLU A 141 -18.33 -15.01 -7.31
C GLU A 141 -18.55 -15.21 -5.81
N GLY A 142 -17.59 -15.80 -5.09
CA GLY A 142 -17.61 -15.95 -3.62
C GLY A 142 -19.01 -16.15 -3.01
N PRO A 143 -19.37 -15.44 -1.92
CA PRO A 143 -20.71 -15.42 -1.36
C PRO A 143 -21.71 -14.48 -2.06
N CYS A 144 -21.35 -13.87 -3.18
CA CYS A 144 -22.13 -12.80 -3.82
C CYS A 144 -23.56 -13.19 -4.18
N ASN A 145 -23.80 -14.48 -4.35
CA ASN A 145 -25.09 -15.03 -4.76
C ASN A 145 -25.89 -15.69 -3.62
N THR A 146 -25.34 -15.81 -2.41
CA THR A 146 -25.92 -16.70 -1.37
C THR A 146 -26.16 -16.05 -0.02
N GLY A 147 -25.72 -14.80 0.21
CA GLY A 147 -25.81 -14.16 1.53
C GLY A 147 -25.01 -14.89 2.62
N THR A 148 -24.16 -15.84 2.23
CA THR A 148 -23.26 -16.55 3.15
C THR A 148 -22.00 -15.72 3.39
N CYS A 149 -21.16 -16.12 4.33
CA CYS A 149 -19.82 -15.54 4.46
C CYS A 149 -18.73 -16.45 3.89
N ALA A 150 -19.10 -17.25 2.88
CA ALA A 150 -18.21 -18.17 2.20
C ALA A 150 -16.91 -17.50 1.73
N TRP A 151 -15.89 -18.33 1.61
CA TRP A 151 -14.57 -17.92 1.15
C TRP A 151 -14.55 -17.94 -0.38
N ALA A 152 -13.78 -17.04 -0.96
CA ALA A 152 -13.40 -17.09 -2.37
C ALA A 152 -12.01 -17.73 -2.50
N THR A 153 -11.46 -17.73 -3.72
CA THR A 153 -10.06 -18.10 -3.93
C THR A 153 -9.15 -17.16 -3.14
N SER A 154 -8.29 -17.74 -2.31
CA SER A 154 -7.29 -16.99 -1.56
C SER A 154 -6.33 -16.24 -2.48
N SER A 155 -5.90 -15.05 -2.08
CA SER A 155 -4.90 -14.30 -2.83
C SER A 155 -3.56 -15.05 -2.84
N PRO A 156 -2.96 -15.32 -4.02
CA PRO A 156 -1.63 -15.93 -4.10
C PRO A 156 -0.52 -14.98 -3.59
N TYR A 157 -0.86 -13.71 -3.37
CA TYR A 157 0.09 -12.73 -2.85
C TYR A 157 0.14 -12.70 -1.32
N TYR A 158 -0.84 -13.26 -0.63
CA TYR A 158 -0.84 -13.33 0.83
C TYR A 158 0.45 -13.98 1.36
N ALA A 159 1.15 -13.29 2.26
CA ALA A 159 2.44 -13.68 2.82
C ALA A 159 3.56 -14.02 1.81
N SER A 160 3.39 -13.74 0.51
CA SER A 160 4.37 -14.05 -0.53
C SER A 160 5.64 -13.19 -0.42
N ASN A 161 6.76 -13.73 -0.89
CA ASN A 161 8.02 -13.00 -1.05
C ASN A 161 8.20 -12.37 -2.44
N SER A 162 7.22 -12.53 -3.34
CA SER A 162 7.28 -11.92 -4.66
C SER A 162 7.36 -10.39 -4.56
N THR A 163 8.24 -9.81 -5.37
CA THR A 163 8.38 -8.36 -5.61
C THR A 163 7.93 -7.99 -7.03
N GLN A 164 7.44 -8.97 -7.80
CA GLN A 164 6.97 -8.85 -9.17
C GLN A 164 5.67 -9.66 -9.34
N PRO A 165 4.58 -9.25 -8.68
CA PRO A 165 3.34 -10.02 -8.62
C PRO A 165 2.71 -10.33 -9.98
N PHE A 166 2.89 -9.48 -11.01
CA PHE A 166 2.35 -9.79 -12.32
C PHE A 166 3.18 -10.87 -13.02
N SER A 167 4.51 -10.75 -12.96
CA SER A 167 5.41 -11.72 -13.58
C SER A 167 5.34 -13.09 -12.89
N ASP A 168 5.26 -13.10 -11.56
CA ASP A 168 5.34 -14.33 -10.75
C ASP A 168 3.96 -14.96 -10.52
N LEU A 169 2.91 -14.14 -10.33
CA LEU A 169 1.59 -14.58 -9.86
C LEU A 169 0.45 -14.21 -10.82
N ARG A 170 0.77 -13.58 -11.95
CA ARG A 170 -0.21 -13.14 -12.97
C ARG A 170 -1.33 -12.25 -12.41
N MET A 171 -1.01 -11.46 -11.39
CA MET A 171 -1.93 -10.48 -10.79
C MET A 171 -1.26 -9.11 -10.66
N ARG A 172 -2.05 -8.04 -10.72
CA ARG A 172 -1.58 -6.68 -10.42
C ARG A 172 -2.31 -6.16 -9.19
N PRO A 173 -1.71 -6.20 -7.98
CA PRO A 173 -2.28 -5.57 -6.80
C PRO A 173 -2.74 -4.15 -7.13
N ALA A 174 -3.95 -3.79 -6.71
CA ALA A 174 -4.56 -2.50 -7.02
C ALA A 174 -4.90 -1.73 -5.74
N MET A 175 -4.72 -0.41 -5.77
CA MET A 175 -5.03 0.47 -4.65
C MET A 175 -5.60 1.79 -5.15
N MET A 176 -6.65 2.28 -4.48
CA MET A 176 -7.34 3.52 -4.83
C MET A 176 -6.68 4.72 -4.14
N LEU A 177 -6.40 5.75 -4.93
CA LEU A 177 -6.09 7.10 -4.45
C LEU A 177 -7.41 7.80 -4.11
N ALA A 178 -8.12 7.31 -3.09
CA ALA A 178 -9.45 7.78 -2.73
C ALA A 178 -9.42 8.61 -1.44
N ALA A 179 -10.22 9.68 -1.43
CA ALA A 179 -10.44 10.55 -0.28
C ALA A 179 -11.83 11.20 -0.38
N LEU A 180 -12.24 11.96 0.65
CA LEU A 180 -13.57 12.58 0.69
C LEU A 180 -13.76 13.67 -0.38
N ASN A 181 -12.66 14.24 -0.86
CA ASN A 181 -12.64 15.22 -1.95
C ASN A 181 -11.25 15.27 -2.60
N ILE A 182 -11.15 15.98 -3.72
CA ILE A 182 -9.92 16.10 -4.51
C ILE A 182 -8.74 16.70 -3.74
N GLU A 183 -8.97 17.66 -2.85
CA GLU A 183 -7.89 18.29 -2.08
C GLU A 183 -7.31 17.31 -1.06
N GLN A 184 -8.16 16.54 -0.37
CA GLN A 184 -7.69 15.45 0.50
C GLN A 184 -7.01 14.33 -0.28
N ALA A 185 -7.42 14.06 -1.53
CA ALA A 185 -6.76 13.06 -2.37
C ALA A 185 -5.34 13.51 -2.78
N LYS A 186 -5.15 14.80 -3.08
CA LYS A 186 -3.80 15.37 -3.29
C LYS A 186 -2.96 15.34 -2.01
N GLN A 187 -3.56 15.65 -0.85
CA GLN A 187 -2.88 15.54 0.44
C GLN A 187 -2.46 14.10 0.76
N LEU A 188 -3.28 13.11 0.41
CA LEU A 188 -2.93 11.70 0.50
C LEU A 188 -1.69 11.38 -0.36
N VAL A 189 -1.67 11.83 -1.62
CA VAL A 189 -0.50 11.68 -2.51
C VAL A 189 0.75 12.29 -1.90
N ASP A 190 0.66 13.54 -1.45
CA ASP A 190 1.81 14.26 -0.90
C ASP A 190 2.32 13.63 0.38
N ARG A 191 1.41 13.14 1.23
CA ARG A 191 1.75 12.41 2.46
C ARG A 191 2.45 11.08 2.17
N GLY A 192 2.00 10.35 1.14
CA GLY A 192 2.69 9.14 0.68
C GLY A 192 4.11 9.39 0.20
N ILE A 193 4.30 10.41 -0.63
CA ILE A 193 5.62 10.82 -1.12
C ILE A 193 6.52 11.30 0.03
N ALA A 194 5.98 12.11 0.94
CA ALA A 194 6.71 12.62 2.09
C ALA A 194 7.16 11.52 3.06
N SER A 195 6.57 10.32 2.96
CA SER A 195 6.98 9.17 3.77
C SER A 195 8.28 8.54 3.31
N ASP A 196 8.60 8.59 2.01
CA ASP A 196 9.65 7.77 1.41
C ASP A 196 11.01 7.88 2.13
N GLY A 197 11.50 6.75 2.65
CA GLY A 197 12.82 6.65 3.27
C GLY A 197 12.99 7.43 4.58
N THR A 198 11.89 7.88 5.21
CA THR A 198 11.92 8.60 6.49
C THR A 198 12.22 7.73 7.70
N GLN A 199 12.06 6.41 7.57
CA GLN A 199 12.30 5.39 8.60
C GLN A 199 11.72 5.77 9.99
N PRO A 200 10.42 6.13 10.07
CA PRO A 200 9.87 6.66 11.30
C PRO A 200 9.85 5.60 12.40
N ARG A 201 9.95 6.05 13.64
CA ARG A 201 9.70 5.25 14.85
C ARG A 201 8.41 5.69 15.50
N GLY A 202 7.69 4.74 16.08
CA GLY A 202 6.42 5.04 16.75
C GLY A 202 5.68 3.78 17.18
N SER A 203 4.39 3.93 17.46
CA SER A 203 3.56 2.86 18.00
C SER A 203 2.65 2.22 16.95
N ALA A 204 2.40 0.91 17.13
CA ALA A 204 1.29 0.22 16.51
C ALA A 204 0.25 -0.13 17.56
N TYR A 205 -1.00 0.30 17.35
CA TYR A 205 -2.12 0.05 18.24
C TYR A 205 -3.05 -1.00 17.63
N ILE A 206 -3.11 -2.17 18.27
CA ILE A 206 -4.11 -3.20 18.00
C ILE A 206 -5.19 -3.08 19.07
N MET A 207 -6.39 -2.67 18.67
CA MET A 207 -7.44 -2.34 19.64
C MET A 207 -8.21 -3.59 20.09
N ASN A 208 -8.37 -3.72 21.40
CA ASN A 208 -9.35 -4.58 22.04
C ASN A 208 -10.46 -3.69 22.61
N THR A 209 -11.60 -3.64 21.90
CA THR A 209 -12.68 -2.67 22.11
C THR A 209 -13.88 -3.30 22.81
N SER A 210 -14.89 -2.48 23.08
CA SER A 210 -16.21 -2.91 23.54
C SER A 210 -16.93 -3.81 22.52
N ASP A 211 -16.61 -3.73 21.23
CA ASP A 211 -17.03 -4.73 20.24
C ASP A 211 -16.12 -5.96 20.29
N GLY A 212 -16.54 -6.92 21.10
CA GLY A 212 -15.84 -8.20 21.24
C GLY A 212 -15.68 -8.91 19.90
N ILE A 213 -16.69 -8.99 19.05
CA ILE A 213 -16.58 -9.76 17.79
C ILE A 213 -15.48 -9.16 16.90
N ARG A 214 -15.48 -7.84 16.73
CA ARG A 214 -14.57 -7.13 15.83
C ARG A 214 -13.18 -6.86 16.40
N SER A 215 -12.97 -7.16 17.68
CA SER A 215 -11.64 -7.17 18.32
C SER A 215 -10.83 -8.46 18.04
N LEU A 216 -11.20 -9.22 17.00
CA LEU A 216 -10.58 -10.50 16.65
C LEU A 216 -9.07 -10.38 16.46
N ARG A 217 -8.59 -9.28 15.86
CA ARG A 217 -7.16 -9.03 15.67
C ARG A 217 -6.40 -9.00 16.99
N ALA A 218 -6.94 -8.39 18.04
CA ALA A 218 -6.32 -8.40 19.38
C ALA A 218 -6.30 -9.81 20.01
N ARG A 219 -7.29 -10.66 19.71
CA ARG A 219 -7.36 -12.04 20.23
C ARG A 219 -6.39 -13.00 19.54
N VAL A 220 -6.24 -12.89 18.23
CA VAL A 220 -5.41 -13.81 17.44
C VAL A 220 -3.98 -13.30 17.23
N PHE A 221 -3.68 -12.07 17.65
CA PHE A 221 -2.32 -11.56 17.60
C PHE A 221 -1.43 -12.33 18.60
N PRO A 222 -0.32 -12.94 18.15
CA PRO A 222 0.53 -13.72 19.05
C PRO A 222 1.15 -12.82 20.12
N SER A 223 0.97 -13.17 21.40
CA SER A 223 1.54 -12.40 22.53
C SER A 223 3.07 -12.27 22.47
N GLY A 224 3.77 -13.20 21.79
CA GLY A 224 5.21 -13.13 21.54
C GLY A 224 5.66 -12.00 20.59
N ASN A 225 4.72 -11.37 19.86
CA ASN A 225 5.00 -10.29 18.90
C ASN A 225 4.75 -8.88 19.47
N LEU A 226 4.56 -8.74 20.79
CA LEU A 226 4.42 -7.44 21.45
C LEU A 226 5.77 -6.70 21.54
N GLY A 227 5.72 -5.36 21.66
CA GLY A 227 6.91 -4.53 21.71
C GLY A 227 7.64 -4.45 20.36
N THR A 228 8.97 -4.47 20.38
CA THR A 228 9.83 -4.36 19.19
C THR A 228 10.22 -5.72 18.57
N ASN A 229 9.60 -6.82 19.00
CA ASN A 229 9.94 -8.17 18.53
C ASN A 229 9.61 -8.36 17.03
N LEU A 230 8.62 -7.62 16.52
CA LEU A 230 8.19 -7.67 15.12
C LEU A 230 9.01 -6.73 14.22
N SER A 231 9.42 -5.59 14.76
CA SER A 231 10.18 -4.55 14.07
C SER A 231 10.89 -3.66 15.09
N SER A 232 12.14 -3.30 14.83
CA SER A 232 12.91 -2.37 15.67
C SER A 232 12.49 -0.89 15.51
N TYR A 233 11.55 -0.60 14.62
CA TYR A 233 10.98 0.72 14.40
C TYR A 233 9.66 0.94 15.15
N VAL A 234 8.96 -0.14 15.51
CA VAL A 234 7.57 -0.08 15.93
C VAL A 234 7.40 -0.74 17.29
N ASP A 235 6.84 0.00 18.24
CA ASP A 235 6.38 -0.54 19.51
C ASP A 235 4.93 -1.03 19.37
N VAL A 236 4.73 -2.35 19.32
CA VAL A 236 3.41 -2.95 19.12
C VAL A 236 2.68 -3.14 20.45
N GLN A 237 1.49 -2.59 20.55
CA GLN A 237 0.65 -2.60 21.74
C GLN A 237 -0.74 -3.16 21.43
N ILE A 238 -1.23 -4.05 22.30
CA ILE A 238 -2.67 -4.35 22.38
C ILE A 238 -3.28 -3.41 23.41
N LYS A 239 -4.25 -2.59 22.99
CA LYS A 239 -4.85 -1.56 23.85
C LYS A 239 -6.30 -1.87 24.14
N ASN A 240 -6.63 -2.00 25.43
CA ASN A 240 -8.01 -2.16 25.92
C ASN A 240 -8.69 -0.78 25.99
N ALA A 241 -9.22 -0.32 24.87
CA ALA A 241 -9.93 0.95 24.75
C ALA A 241 -10.73 0.99 23.45
N ASP A 242 -11.74 1.85 23.39
CA ASP A 242 -12.56 2.04 22.19
C ASP A 242 -11.91 2.95 21.15
N TRP A 243 -10.93 3.77 21.52
CA TRP A 243 -10.13 4.57 20.59
C TRP A 243 -8.79 4.99 21.19
N ILE A 244 -7.92 5.53 20.34
CA ILE A 244 -6.75 6.32 20.74
C ILE A 244 -7.04 7.80 20.46
N ALA A 245 -6.44 8.68 21.25
CA ALA A 245 -6.48 10.12 21.04
C ALA A 245 -5.15 10.70 21.53
N GLU A 246 -4.78 11.88 21.01
CA GLU A 246 -3.62 12.66 21.43
C GLU A 246 -2.28 11.91 21.31
N THR A 247 -2.23 10.92 20.42
CA THR A 247 -0.97 10.24 20.08
C THR A 247 -0.10 11.12 19.19
N THR A 248 1.22 10.98 19.31
CA THR A 248 2.19 11.78 18.54
C THR A 248 2.85 11.01 17.39
N ASP A 249 2.75 9.68 17.41
CA ASP A 249 3.56 8.77 16.62
C ASP A 249 2.80 7.47 16.24
N ALA A 250 1.49 7.57 16.01
CA ALA A 250 0.68 6.41 15.61
C ALA A 250 1.03 5.97 14.18
N LEU A 251 1.83 4.91 14.03
CA LEU A 251 2.23 4.37 12.72
C LEU A 251 1.23 3.36 12.17
N PHE A 252 0.63 2.56 13.05
CA PHE A 252 -0.38 1.57 12.69
C PHE A 252 -1.54 1.66 13.67
N TYR A 253 -2.76 1.77 13.16
CA TYR A 253 -3.95 1.80 13.99
C TYR A 253 -5.02 0.82 13.49
N PHE A 254 -5.10 -0.34 14.15
CA PHE A 254 -5.96 -1.45 13.78
C PHE A 254 -7.18 -1.51 14.70
N GLN A 255 -8.33 -1.07 14.18
CA GLN A 255 -9.59 -0.96 14.90
C GLN A 255 -10.58 -2.11 14.64
N GLY A 256 -11.63 -2.21 15.46
CA GLY A 256 -12.79 -3.08 15.28
C GLY A 256 -14.14 -2.36 15.36
N LEU A 257 -14.23 -1.09 15.76
CA LEU A 257 -15.54 -0.46 15.91
C LEU A 257 -16.18 -0.04 14.58
N LEU A 258 -17.53 -0.09 14.58
CA LEU A 258 -18.40 0.41 13.51
C LEU A 258 -18.16 1.88 13.16
N ALA A 259 -17.87 2.67 14.20
CA ALA A 259 -17.48 4.06 14.12
C ALA A 259 -16.41 4.32 15.18
N VAL A 260 -15.33 4.98 14.76
CA VAL A 260 -14.17 5.25 15.61
C VAL A 260 -14.15 6.75 15.89
N SER A 261 -14.15 7.11 17.18
CA SER A 261 -14.07 8.50 17.61
C SER A 261 -12.62 9.00 17.62
N ASN A 262 -12.44 10.32 17.56
CA ASN A 262 -11.15 11.00 17.77
C ASN A 262 -10.02 10.61 16.81
N ILE A 263 -10.34 10.14 15.59
CA ILE A 263 -9.33 9.83 14.58
C ILE A 263 -8.46 11.08 14.31
N ASP A 264 -9.08 12.25 14.17
CA ASP A 264 -8.46 13.55 13.91
C ASP A 264 -7.67 14.13 15.10
N LYS A 265 -7.73 13.50 16.28
CA LYS A 265 -7.00 13.93 17.48
C LYS A 265 -5.63 13.25 17.61
N ASN A 266 -5.25 12.43 16.65
CA ASN A 266 -3.99 11.71 16.63
C ASN A 266 -3.04 12.31 15.59
N THR A 267 -1.75 12.19 15.84
CA THR A 267 -0.72 12.52 14.87
C THR A 267 -0.24 11.23 14.20
N TYR A 268 -0.43 11.18 12.88
CA TYR A 268 0.00 10.08 12.04
C TYR A 268 1.23 10.53 11.24
N PRO A 269 2.43 9.96 11.51
CA PRO A 269 3.59 10.23 10.67
C PRO A 269 3.30 9.89 9.20
N PRO A 270 3.88 10.61 8.22
CA PRO A 270 3.77 10.24 6.80
C PRO A 270 4.13 8.77 6.60
N GLY A 271 3.27 8.05 5.88
CA GLY A 271 3.37 6.59 5.72
C GLY A 271 2.52 5.77 6.68
N ALA A 272 2.02 6.34 7.77
CA ALA A 272 1.18 5.64 8.74
C ALA A 272 -0.12 5.13 8.12
N VAL A 273 -0.64 4.03 8.68
CA VAL A 273 -1.85 3.35 8.19
C VAL A 273 -2.85 3.13 9.31
N ALA A 274 -4.13 3.19 8.98
CA ALA A 274 -5.18 2.82 9.91
C ALA A 274 -6.36 2.22 9.17
N ASP A 275 -6.98 1.21 9.76
CA ASP A 275 -8.18 0.58 9.22
C ASP A 275 -9.02 -0.01 10.34
N HIS A 276 -10.26 -0.37 10.01
CA HIS A 276 -11.17 -1.00 10.96
C HIS A 276 -11.74 -2.31 10.42
N LEU A 277 -11.84 -3.29 11.32
CA LEU A 277 -12.45 -4.57 11.08
C LEU A 277 -13.97 -4.40 11.18
N THR A 278 -14.58 -3.83 10.16
CA THR A 278 -16.00 -3.47 10.13
C THR A 278 -16.58 -3.77 8.77
N SER A 279 -17.81 -4.28 8.77
CA SER A 279 -18.56 -4.57 7.55
C SER A 279 -18.76 -3.27 6.76
N TYR A 280 -18.77 -3.31 5.43
CA TYR A 280 -19.15 -2.15 4.62
C TYR A 280 -18.28 -0.88 4.82
N GLY A 281 -17.16 -0.94 5.54
CA GLY A 281 -16.23 0.20 5.68
C GLY A 281 -15.62 0.63 4.34
N GLY A 282 -15.61 -0.28 3.36
CA GLY A 282 -15.19 -0.05 1.97
C GLY A 282 -16.27 0.52 1.05
N MET A 283 -17.50 0.72 1.53
CA MET A 283 -18.53 1.51 0.83
C MET A 283 -18.16 3.00 0.93
N LEU A 284 -17.16 3.41 0.15
CA LEU A 284 -16.38 4.63 0.41
C LEU A 284 -17.22 5.91 0.50
N THR A 285 -18.28 6.02 -0.29
CA THR A 285 -19.14 7.21 -0.39
C THR A 285 -20.58 7.00 0.08
N ASP A 286 -20.97 5.77 0.42
CA ASP A 286 -22.35 5.38 0.68
C ASP A 286 -22.51 4.39 1.85
N SER A 287 -21.46 4.21 2.67
CA SER A 287 -21.54 3.35 3.86
C SER A 287 -22.58 3.88 4.86
N TYR A 288 -23.37 2.96 5.41
CA TYR A 288 -24.20 3.21 6.58
C TYR A 288 -23.43 2.98 7.90
N GLN A 289 -22.19 2.50 7.80
CA GLN A 289 -21.20 2.47 8.88
C GLN A 289 -20.15 3.54 8.60
N MET A 290 -19.10 3.63 9.42
CA MET A 290 -18.03 4.58 9.12
C MET A 290 -17.29 4.16 7.84
N SER A 291 -17.15 5.07 6.89
CA SER A 291 -16.30 4.87 5.72
C SER A 291 -14.82 4.83 6.13
N ALA A 292 -14.06 3.93 5.54
CA ALA A 292 -12.60 3.83 5.71
C ALA A 292 -11.88 5.14 5.34
N LEU A 293 -12.50 5.98 4.49
CA LEU A 293 -11.97 7.31 4.13
C LEU A 293 -11.84 8.26 5.32
N GLN A 294 -12.52 8.00 6.43
CA GLN A 294 -12.35 8.81 7.65
C GLN A 294 -10.93 8.72 8.22
N PHE A 295 -10.23 7.60 8.01
CA PHE A 295 -8.82 7.48 8.38
C PHE A 295 -7.91 8.35 7.49
N ILE A 296 -8.19 8.39 6.17
CA ILE A 296 -7.46 9.25 5.23
C ILE A 296 -7.69 10.73 5.57
N ALA A 297 -8.94 11.10 5.87
CA ALA A 297 -9.31 12.45 6.31
C ALA A 297 -8.65 12.82 7.64
N GLY A 298 -8.49 11.85 8.55
CA GLY A 298 -7.77 11.99 9.81
C GLY A 298 -6.25 12.06 9.68
N GLY A 299 -5.69 11.84 8.48
CA GLY A 299 -4.27 12.04 8.20
C GLY A 299 -3.46 10.77 7.93
N THR A 300 -4.07 9.59 7.77
CA THR A 300 -3.32 8.39 7.39
C THR A 300 -2.98 8.33 5.90
N THR A 301 -1.97 7.54 5.55
CA THR A 301 -1.48 7.32 4.18
C THR A 301 -2.10 6.09 3.53
N GLY A 302 -2.70 5.22 4.34
CA GLY A 302 -3.38 4.02 3.87
C GLY A 302 -4.49 3.60 4.82
N THR A 303 -5.48 2.94 4.24
CA THR A 303 -6.62 2.33 4.92
C THR A 303 -7.17 1.16 4.11
N PHE A 304 -8.03 0.39 4.75
CA PHE A 304 -8.70 -0.77 4.20
C PHE A 304 -10.14 -0.82 4.70
N GLY A 305 -11.06 -1.29 3.87
CA GLY A 305 -12.43 -1.58 4.28
C GLY A 305 -13.04 -2.68 3.43
N THR A 306 -14.10 -3.33 3.92
CA THR A 306 -14.84 -4.31 3.11
C THR A 306 -16.03 -3.65 2.42
N VAL A 307 -16.29 -3.98 1.16
CA VAL A 307 -17.38 -3.38 0.40
C VAL A 307 -18.72 -4.11 0.55
N SER A 308 -18.69 -5.27 1.20
CA SER A 308 -19.83 -6.15 1.51
C SER A 308 -19.58 -6.85 2.86
N GLU A 309 -20.57 -7.58 3.38
CA GLU A 309 -20.51 -8.24 4.70
C GLU A 309 -19.44 -9.34 4.79
N PRO A 310 -18.43 -9.22 5.68
CA PRO A 310 -17.36 -10.20 5.79
C PRO A 310 -17.55 -11.27 6.88
N CYS A 311 -18.54 -11.14 7.79
CA CYS A 311 -18.72 -11.95 9.01
C CYS A 311 -17.52 -11.95 9.97
N ALA A 312 -16.75 -10.86 9.99
CA ALA A 312 -15.62 -10.69 10.90
C ALA A 312 -14.56 -11.82 10.89
N TYR A 313 -14.39 -12.54 9.76
CA TYR A 313 -13.29 -13.51 9.61
C TYR A 313 -11.95 -12.78 9.46
N ALA A 314 -10.94 -13.16 10.26
CA ALA A 314 -9.65 -12.45 10.31
C ALA A 314 -8.94 -12.41 8.95
N GLU A 315 -9.12 -13.48 8.16
CA GLU A 315 -8.55 -13.69 6.84
C GLU A 315 -9.02 -12.66 5.80
N LYS A 316 -10.16 -12.00 6.06
CA LYS A 316 -10.74 -10.95 5.19
C LYS A 316 -10.24 -9.54 5.54
N PHE A 317 -9.37 -9.41 6.53
CA PHE A 317 -8.82 -8.13 6.99
C PHE A 317 -7.30 -8.16 7.06
N PRO A 318 -6.64 -6.99 7.09
CA PRO A 318 -5.20 -6.90 7.23
C PRO A 318 -4.72 -7.59 8.51
N ASN A 319 -3.88 -8.62 8.35
CA ASN A 319 -3.15 -9.26 9.43
C ASN A 319 -2.08 -8.28 9.96
N PRO A 320 -2.18 -7.81 11.23
CA PRO A 320 -1.23 -6.82 11.77
C PRO A 320 0.22 -7.27 11.72
N THR A 321 0.48 -8.56 11.97
CA THR A 321 1.85 -9.11 11.99
C THR A 321 2.48 -9.02 10.61
N ILE A 322 1.75 -9.43 9.58
CA ILE A 322 2.24 -9.39 8.20
C ILE A 322 2.38 -7.96 7.72
N MET A 323 1.36 -7.12 7.97
CA MET A 323 1.36 -5.71 7.56
C MET A 323 2.56 -4.96 8.14
N ILE A 324 2.76 -4.99 9.46
CA ILE A 324 3.87 -4.30 10.13
C ILE A 324 5.21 -4.88 9.65
N SER A 325 5.36 -6.21 9.61
CA SER A 325 6.64 -6.82 9.24
C SER A 325 7.03 -6.52 7.79
N ARG A 326 6.10 -6.63 6.84
CA ARG A 326 6.36 -6.38 5.41
C ARG A 326 6.68 -4.92 5.17
N TYR A 327 5.88 -4.01 5.74
CA TYR A 327 6.05 -2.58 5.50
C TYR A 327 7.36 -2.06 6.13
N THR A 328 7.68 -2.48 7.36
CA THR A 328 8.93 -2.06 8.03
C THR A 328 10.19 -2.74 7.50
N LYS A 329 10.06 -3.81 6.69
CA LYS A 329 11.16 -4.38 5.88
C LYS A 329 11.40 -3.61 4.58
N GLY A 330 10.64 -2.54 4.34
CA GLY A 330 10.82 -1.62 3.23
C GLY A 330 10.01 -1.96 1.99
N GLU A 331 9.04 -2.86 2.08
CA GLU A 331 8.06 -3.06 0.99
C GLU A 331 7.17 -1.81 0.84
N THR A 332 6.63 -1.59 -0.35
CA THR A 332 5.70 -0.46 -0.58
C THR A 332 4.36 -0.70 0.12
N LEU A 333 3.59 0.37 0.35
CA LEU A 333 2.29 0.29 1.02
C LEU A 333 1.34 -0.69 0.32
N ILE A 334 1.29 -0.69 -1.01
CA ILE A 334 0.42 -1.61 -1.76
C ILE A 334 0.81 -3.08 -1.55
N GLU A 335 2.10 -3.39 -1.46
CA GLU A 335 2.56 -4.76 -1.22
C GLU A 335 2.24 -5.21 0.20
N ALA A 336 2.57 -4.38 1.20
CA ALA A 336 2.34 -4.70 2.60
C ALA A 336 0.86 -4.98 2.87
N TYR A 337 -0.03 -4.14 2.35
CA TYR A 337 -1.47 -4.32 2.50
C TYR A 337 -1.96 -5.59 1.81
N TRP A 338 -1.63 -5.78 0.53
CA TRP A 338 -2.11 -6.94 -0.21
C TRP A 338 -1.56 -8.27 0.31
N LYS A 339 -0.30 -8.29 0.79
CA LYS A 339 0.28 -9.47 1.43
C LYS A 339 -0.35 -9.77 2.79
N SER A 340 -1.02 -8.80 3.42
CA SER A 340 -1.62 -8.95 4.74
C SER A 340 -3.07 -9.46 4.73
N VAL A 341 -3.73 -9.54 3.57
CA VAL A 341 -5.13 -9.99 3.46
C VAL A 341 -5.22 -11.26 2.63
N LEU A 342 -5.76 -12.34 3.20
CA LEU A 342 -5.86 -13.64 2.51
C LEU A 342 -7.05 -13.68 1.56
N GLN A 343 -8.20 -13.20 2.02
CA GLN A 343 -9.48 -13.22 1.30
C GLN A 343 -9.82 -11.81 0.82
N THR A 344 -9.32 -11.45 -0.35
CA THR A 344 -9.30 -10.04 -0.81
C THR A 344 -10.56 -9.59 -1.55
N PHE A 345 -11.44 -10.50 -1.97
CA PHE A 345 -12.54 -10.17 -2.88
C PHE A 345 -13.44 -9.03 -2.39
N GLN A 346 -13.65 -8.89 -1.08
CA GLN A 346 -14.45 -7.80 -0.49
C GLN A 346 -13.61 -6.57 -0.13
N GLY A 347 -12.30 -6.70 -0.06
CA GLY A 347 -11.40 -5.71 0.50
C GLY A 347 -11.04 -4.61 -0.49
N VAL A 348 -11.46 -3.38 -0.22
CA VAL A 348 -10.96 -2.20 -0.94
C VAL A 348 -9.72 -1.68 -0.26
N PHE A 349 -8.64 -1.56 -1.03
CA PHE A 349 -7.36 -1.01 -0.58
C PHE A 349 -7.28 0.45 -1.00
N VAL A 350 -7.10 1.34 -0.03
CA VAL A 350 -7.05 2.79 -0.27
C VAL A 350 -5.76 3.34 0.32
N GLY A 351 -5.06 4.17 -0.43
CA GLY A 351 -3.80 4.75 0.03
C GLY A 351 -2.93 5.19 -1.12
N GLU A 352 -1.74 5.68 -0.82
CA GLU A 352 -0.74 6.02 -1.82
C GLU A 352 0.14 4.79 -2.13
N PRO A 353 0.00 4.15 -3.31
CA PRO A 353 0.53 2.80 -3.56
C PRO A 353 2.03 2.65 -3.35
N LEU A 354 2.82 3.69 -3.66
CA LEU A 354 4.27 3.65 -3.63
C LEU A 354 4.88 4.16 -2.33
N ALA A 355 4.06 4.56 -1.35
CA ALA A 355 4.54 5.04 -0.05
C ALA A 355 5.47 3.99 0.54
N ASN A 356 6.69 4.40 0.89
CA ASN A 356 7.70 3.48 1.37
C ASN A 356 8.56 4.11 2.50
N PRO A 357 8.03 4.17 3.73
CA PRO A 357 8.70 4.84 4.84
C PRO A 357 10.04 4.20 5.19
N TRP A 358 10.12 2.88 5.12
CA TRP A 358 11.32 2.11 5.43
C TRP A 358 12.09 1.68 4.19
N LYS A 359 11.99 2.46 3.10
CA LYS A 359 12.75 2.24 1.88
C LYS A 359 14.23 2.09 2.22
N GLN A 360 14.84 1.00 1.76
CA GLN A 360 16.28 0.82 1.90
C GLN A 360 16.98 1.80 0.95
N ILE A 361 17.79 2.69 1.51
CA ILE A 361 18.56 3.68 0.76
C ILE A 361 19.96 3.09 0.53
N VAL A 362 20.52 3.33 -0.66
CA VAL A 362 21.92 2.95 -0.97
C VAL A 362 22.84 3.60 0.05
N SER A 363 23.64 2.80 0.75
CA SER A 363 24.64 3.29 1.69
C SER A 363 26.04 3.10 1.13
N PHE A 364 26.88 4.12 1.34
CA PHE A 364 28.30 4.11 1.01
C PHE A 364 29.07 3.99 2.32
N HIS A 365 29.97 3.02 2.41
CA HIS A 365 30.84 2.80 3.57
C HIS A 365 32.30 2.80 3.16
#